data_AF-A0A957QKL3-F1
#
_entry.id   AF-A0A957QKL3-F1
#
_cell.length_a   1.000
_cell.length_b   1.000
_cell.length_c   1.000
_cell.angle_alpha   90.00
_cell.angle_beta   90.00
_cell.angle_gamma   90.00
#
_symmetry.space_group_name_H-M   'P 1'
#
loop_
_entity.id
_entity.type
_entity.pdbx_description
1 polymer ?
#
loop_
_entity_poly.entity_id
_entity_poly.type
_entity_poly.pdbx_seq_one_letter_code
_entity_poly.pdbx_strand_id
1 'polypeptide(L)'
;MAKSPLLTLYTRDQRINSRYPDVTREVTPELIRHIDHAGRGEGSIIYSQLNAGNADQIIQEQIRYFADLGQDFEWKLFDYDEPADLKERLAAA
;
A
#
# COMPACT_ATOMS: atom_id res chain seq x y z
N MET A 1 1.68 -7.63 20.11
CA MET A 1 2.20 -9.02 20.08
C MET A 1 3.30 -9.09 19.05
N ALA A 2 4.38 -9.85 19.28
CA ALA A 2 5.40 -10.04 18.25
C ALA A 2 4.78 -10.76 17.04
N LYS A 3 5.00 -10.24 15.82
CA LYS A 3 4.51 -10.88 14.58
C LYS A 3 5.10 -12.28 14.48
N SER A 4 4.29 -13.25 14.06
CA SER A 4 4.79 -14.61 13.89
C SER A 4 5.93 -14.61 12.84
N PRO A 5 6.93 -15.51 12.98
CA PRO A 5 8.01 -15.60 11.99
C PRO A 5 7.48 -15.78 10.56
N LEU A 6 6.36 -16.50 10.40
CA LEU A 6 5.70 -16.69 9.11
C LEU A 6 5.16 -15.38 8.53
N LEU A 7 4.50 -14.53 9.33
CA LEU A 7 4.00 -13.24 8.87
C LEU A 7 5.14 -12.29 8.47
N THR A 8 6.24 -12.32 9.21
CA THR A 8 7.43 -11.53 8.87
C THR A 8 8.03 -11.98 7.54
N LEU A 9 8.19 -13.28 7.32
CA LEU A 9 8.67 -13.84 6.05
C LEU A 9 7.71 -13.52 4.90
N TYR A 10 6.41 -13.72 5.10
CA TYR A 10 5.38 -13.39 4.12
C TYR A 10 5.42 -11.91 3.75
N THR A 11 5.46 -11.01 4.72
CA THR A 11 5.51 -9.56 4.47
C THR A 11 6.75 -9.20 3.67
N ARG A 12 7.92 -9.70 4.07
CA ARG A 12 9.17 -9.43 3.37
C ARG A 12 9.12 -9.93 1.93
N ASP A 13 8.71 -11.17 1.73
CA ASP A 13 8.85 -11.82 0.42
C ASP A 13 7.70 -11.46 -0.53
N GLN A 14 6.46 -11.38 -0.04
CA GLN A 14 5.26 -11.15 -0.86
C GLN A 14 4.83 -9.68 -0.96
N ARG A 15 5.10 -8.86 0.07
CA ARG A 15 4.68 -7.45 0.09
C ARG A 15 5.83 -6.49 -0.23
N ILE A 16 7.03 -6.74 0.29
CA ILE A 16 8.17 -5.83 0.12
C ILE A 16 9.00 -6.20 -1.13
N ASN A 17 9.42 -7.46 -1.26
CA ASN A 17 10.36 -7.88 -2.30
C ASN A 17 9.68 -8.32 -3.60
N SER A 18 8.36 -8.51 -3.60
CA SER A 18 7.62 -8.97 -4.77
C SER A 18 7.77 -7.99 -5.94
N ARG A 19 7.87 -8.55 -7.15
CA ARG A 19 7.91 -7.83 -8.41
C ARG A 19 6.92 -8.46 -9.36
N TYR A 20 5.98 -7.66 -9.84
CA TYR A 20 5.02 -8.06 -10.84
C TYR A 20 5.51 -7.62 -12.23
N PRO A 21 5.31 -8.43 -13.27
CA PRO A 21 5.54 -7.99 -14.63
C PRO A 21 4.57 -6.85 -14.97
N ASP A 22 4.96 -6.01 -15.91
CA ASP A 22 4.12 -4.98 -16.54
C ASP A 22 3.58 -3.86 -15.61
N VAL A 23 4.09 -3.75 -14.37
CA VAL A 23 3.80 -2.62 -13.47
C VAL A 23 5.07 -1.87 -13.10
N THR A 24 4.99 -0.55 -12.95
CA THR A 24 6.06 0.24 -12.34
C THR A 24 5.96 0.11 -10.83
N ARG A 25 7.06 -0.29 -10.18
CA ARG A 25 7.15 -0.38 -8.72
C ARG A 25 7.90 0.82 -8.15
N GLU A 26 7.19 1.65 -7.41
CA GLU A 26 7.76 2.78 -6.69
C GLU A 26 7.88 2.48 -5.19
N VAL A 27 9.01 2.87 -4.61
CA VAL A 27 9.27 2.74 -3.17
C VAL A 27 9.45 4.12 -2.59
N THR A 28 8.67 4.41 -1.57
CA THR A 28 8.76 5.61 -0.74
C THR A 28 9.14 5.20 0.69
N PRO A 29 9.50 6.15 1.56
CA PRO A 29 9.70 5.83 2.97
C PRO A 29 8.45 5.25 3.64
N GLU A 30 7.25 5.62 3.22
CA GLU A 30 6.00 5.25 3.89
C GLU A 30 5.32 4.03 3.27
N LEU A 31 5.54 3.77 1.97
CA LEU A 31 4.84 2.72 1.24
C LEU A 31 5.56 2.25 -0.03
N ILE A 32 5.07 1.13 -0.55
CA ILE A 32 5.40 0.60 -1.86
C ILE A 32 4.13 0.57 -2.69
N ARG A 33 4.17 1.16 -3.89
CA ARG A 33 3.05 1.17 -4.83
C ARG A 33 3.43 0.59 -6.18
N HIS A 34 2.44 -0.01 -6.83
CA HIS A 34 2.49 -0.46 -8.21
C HIS A 34 1.55 0.39 -9.05
N ILE A 35 2.03 0.76 -10.23
CA ILE A 35 1.30 1.59 -11.19
C ILE A 35 1.19 0.76 -12.47
N ASP A 36 -0.02 0.61 -12.99
CA ASP A 36 -0.24 -0.07 -14.26
C ASP A 36 -0.22 0.96 -15.41
N HIS A 37 0.83 0.93 -16.22
CA HIS A 37 0.90 1.78 -17.42
C HIS A 37 0.36 1.09 -18.67
N ALA A 38 0.05 -0.21 -18.59
CA ALA A 38 -0.48 -0.95 -19.72
C ALA A 38 -1.99 -0.76 -19.89
N GLY A 39 -2.66 -0.11 -18.92
CA GLY A 39 -4.11 0.17 -18.95
C GLY A 39 -4.95 -1.11 -18.90
N ARG A 40 -4.40 -2.18 -18.32
CA ARG A 40 -5.05 -3.49 -18.21
C ARG A 40 -5.67 -3.72 -16.84
N GLY A 41 -5.41 -2.85 -15.88
CA GLY A 41 -5.91 -2.95 -14.51
C GLY A 41 -5.73 -1.67 -13.71
N GLU A 42 -5.79 -1.84 -12.40
CA GLU A 42 -5.69 -0.78 -11.40
C GLU A 42 -4.29 -0.76 -10.77
N GLY A 43 -3.92 0.40 -10.19
CA GLY A 43 -2.75 0.53 -9.34
C GLY A 43 -2.95 -0.21 -8.00
N SER A 44 -1.88 -0.37 -7.23
CA SER A 44 -2.01 -0.92 -5.87
C SER A 44 -0.98 -0.38 -4.91
N ILE A 45 -1.37 -0.18 -3.65
CA ILE A 45 -0.46 -0.06 -2.51
C ILE A 45 -0.23 -1.47 -1.96
N ILE A 46 0.95 -2.04 -2.17
CA ILE A 46 1.26 -3.44 -1.81
C ILE A 46 1.80 -3.59 -0.39
N TYR A 47 2.40 -2.52 0.16
CA TYR A 47 2.94 -2.46 1.50
C TYR A 47 2.90 -1.01 1.99
N SER A 48 2.60 -0.82 3.27
CA SER A 48 2.64 0.47 3.94
C SER A 48 3.19 0.32 5.35
N GLN A 49 4.01 1.28 5.76
CA GLN A 49 4.53 1.41 7.13
C GLN A 49 4.15 2.78 7.68
N LEU A 50 2.89 2.88 8.11
CA LEU A 50 2.31 4.12 8.62
C LEU A 50 2.25 4.10 10.14
N ASN A 51 1.96 5.27 10.69
CA ASN A 51 1.65 5.45 12.10
C ASN A 51 0.47 6.41 12.24
N ALA A 52 -0.08 6.52 13.45
CA ALA A 52 -1.25 7.36 13.70
C ALA A 52 -1.05 8.84 13.35
N GLY A 53 0.19 9.33 13.31
CA GLY A 53 0.51 10.73 13.00
C GLY A 53 0.61 11.04 11.50
N ASN A 54 0.80 10.04 10.64
CA ASN A 54 0.95 10.26 9.20
C ASN A 54 -0.11 9.57 8.34
N ALA A 55 -0.87 8.61 8.88
CA ALA A 55 -1.74 7.75 8.08
C ALA A 55 -2.71 8.54 7.20
N ASP A 56 -3.46 9.49 7.76
CA ASP A 56 -4.48 10.24 7.01
C ASP A 56 -3.86 11.10 5.91
N GLN A 57 -2.72 11.72 6.18
CA GLN A 57 -2.00 12.51 5.20
C GLN A 57 -1.55 11.64 4.02
N ILE A 58 -0.92 10.49 4.31
CA ILE A 58 -0.41 9.58 3.28
C ILE A 58 -1.56 8.97 2.46
N ILE A 59 -2.67 8.62 3.09
CA ILE A 59 -3.88 8.14 2.38
C ILE A 59 -4.34 9.20 1.37
N GLN A 60 -4.51 10.45 1.81
CA GLN A 60 -4.93 11.55 0.94
C GLN A 60 -3.92 11.85 -0.17
N GLU A 61 -2.62 11.73 0.11
CA GLU A 61 -1.57 11.84 -0.90
C GLU A 61 -1.69 10.76 -1.98
N GLN A 62 -1.98 9.50 -1.62
CA GLN A 62 -2.14 8.43 -2.61
C GLN A 62 -3.43 8.58 -3.42
N ILE A 63 -4.53 9.00 -2.79
CA ILE A 63 -5.78 9.32 -3.51
C ILE A 63 -5.50 10.37 -4.59
N ARG A 64 -4.81 11.47 -4.24
CA ARG A 64 -4.45 12.51 -5.22
C ARG A 64 -3.50 12.00 -6.29
N TYR A 65 -2.47 11.24 -5.90
CA TYR A 65 -1.50 10.68 -6.82
C TYR A 65 -2.16 9.84 -7.93
N PHE A 66 -3.05 8.93 -7.55
CA PHE A 66 -3.76 8.07 -8.50
C PHE A 66 -4.85 8.82 -9.29
N ALA A 67 -5.51 9.81 -8.67
CA ALA A 67 -6.43 10.70 -9.38
C ALA A 67 -5.72 11.52 -10.48
N ASP A 68 -4.53 12.06 -10.20
CA ASP A 68 -3.72 12.81 -11.17
C ASP A 68 -3.22 11.92 -12.32
N LEU A 69 -3.00 10.63 -12.04
CA LEU A 69 -2.70 9.62 -13.06
C LEU A 69 -3.94 9.19 -13.87
N GLY A 70 -5.15 9.50 -13.39
CA GLY A 70 -6.40 9.02 -13.99
C GLY A 70 -6.58 7.51 -13.89
N GLN A 71 -6.05 6.88 -12.83
CA GLN A 71 -6.06 5.44 -12.63
C GLN A 71 -6.64 5.09 -11.26
N ASP A 72 -7.61 4.17 -11.22
CA ASP A 72 -8.10 3.58 -9.97
C ASP A 72 -7.00 2.75 -9.28
N PHE A 73 -7.13 2.53 -7.97
CA PHE A 73 -6.18 1.72 -7.23
C PHE A 73 -6.82 1.02 -6.02
N GLU A 74 -6.13 -0.02 -5.55
CA GLU A 74 -6.48 -0.73 -4.32
C GLU A 74 -5.39 -0.59 -3.23
N TRP A 75 -5.78 -0.73 -1.96
CA TRP A 75 -4.85 -0.83 -0.84
C TRP A 75 -4.84 -2.26 -0.29
N LYS A 76 -3.72 -2.98 -0.41
CA LYS A 76 -3.57 -4.33 0.15
C LYS A 76 -3.37 -4.26 1.67
N LEU A 77 -4.49 -4.21 2.38
CA LEU A 77 -4.54 -4.08 3.83
C LEU A 77 -4.49 -5.44 4.55
N PHE A 78 -3.73 -5.50 5.64
CA PHE A 78 -3.72 -6.64 6.57
C PHE A 78 -4.03 -6.15 8.00
N ASP A 79 -4.70 -6.97 8.80
CA ASP A 79 -5.12 -6.64 10.18
C ASP A 79 -3.95 -6.30 11.14
N TYR A 80 -2.70 -6.55 10.71
CA TYR A 80 -1.49 -6.25 11.47
C TYR A 80 -0.70 -5.05 10.91
N ASP A 81 -1.23 -4.35 9.91
CA ASP A 81 -0.70 -3.08 9.46
C ASP A 81 -0.99 -2.01 10.53
N GLU A 82 -0.09 -1.02 10.62
CA GLU A 82 -0.25 0.11 11.53
C GLU A 82 -0.71 1.35 10.76
N PRO A 83 -1.49 2.24 11.39
CA PRO A 83 -2.07 2.11 12.73
C PRO A 83 -3.21 1.06 12.80
N ALA A 84 -3.58 0.62 14.00
CA ALA A 84 -4.59 -0.43 14.18
C ALA A 84 -5.99 -0.06 13.64
N ASP A 85 -6.25 1.24 13.48
CA ASP A 85 -7.47 1.81 12.88
C ASP A 85 -7.31 2.15 11.39
N LEU A 86 -6.27 1.62 10.72
CA LEU A 86 -5.99 1.92 9.31
C LEU A 86 -7.15 1.53 8.40
N LYS A 87 -7.86 0.44 8.72
CA LYS A 87 -9.03 0.00 7.95
C LYS A 87 -10.14 1.06 7.96
N GLU A 88 -10.43 1.60 9.13
CA GLU A 88 -11.45 2.62 9.34
C GLU A 88 -11.06 3.93 8.65
N ARG A 89 -9.78 4.32 8.73
CA ARG A 89 -9.25 5.50 8.04
C ARG A 89 -9.38 5.37 6.52
N LEU A 90 -9.01 4.22 5.96
CA LEU A 90 -9.14 3.94 4.52
C LEU A 90 -10.61 3.94 4.06
N ALA A 91 -11.52 3.40 4.87
CA ALA A 91 -12.94 3.37 4.54
C ALA A 91 -13.64 4.74 4.64
N ALA A 92 -13.05 5.69 5.38
CA ALA A 92 -13.59 7.02 5.59
C ALA A 92 -13.01 8.09 4.64
N ALA A 93 -11.94 7.75 3.92
CA ALA A 93 -11.22 8.65 3.00
C ALA A 93 -11.87 8.70 1.62
#